data_AF-A0A837I8G1-F1
#
_entry.id   AF-A0A837I8G1-F1
#
_cell.length_a   1.000
_cell.length_b   1.000
_cell.length_c   1.000
_cell.angle_alpha   90.00
_cell.angle_beta   90.00
_cell.angle_gamma   90.00
#
_symmetry.space_group_name_H-M   'P 1'
#
loop_
_entity.id
_entity.type
_entity.pdbx_description
1 polymer ?
#
loop_
_entity_poly.entity_id
_entity_poly.type
_entity_poly.pdbx_seq_one_letter_code
_entity_poly.pdbx_strand_id
1 'polypeptide(L)' 'MTTITIPKELTKNQELVAVPKNAYKEFLDWLKKVKSARTFKPTKADLKTLERGRKNLAKGNYITLEELDNELDHIHRR' A
#
# COMPACT_ATOMS: atom_id res chain seq x y z
N MET A 1 -15.80 10.82 40.24
CA MET A 1 -14.33 10.77 40.11
C MET A 1 -13.96 9.33 39.88
N THR A 2 -13.37 9.00 38.74
CA THR A 2 -13.15 7.61 38.34
C THR A 2 -11.67 7.30 38.56
N THR A 3 -11.37 6.47 39.56
CA THR A 3 -10.00 6.06 39.86
C THR A 3 -9.60 4.92 38.95
N ILE A 4 -8.58 5.12 38.12
CA ILE A 4 -8.03 4.10 37.21
C ILE A 4 -6.74 3.60 37.84
N THR A 5 -6.71 2.32 38.22
CA THR A 5 -5.53 1.70 38.82
C THR A 5 -4.66 1.09 37.71
N ILE A 6 -3.44 1.59 37.55
CA ILE A 6 -2.47 1.10 36.57
C ILE A 6 -1.39 0.31 37.31
N PRO A 7 -1.21 -1.00 37.02
CA PRO A 7 -0.13 -1.80 37.59
C PRO A 7 1.26 -1.18 37.36
N LYS A 8 2.10 -1.15 38.41
CA LYS A 8 3.46 -0.59 38.36
C LYS A 8 4.38 -1.31 37.36
N GLU A 9 4.07 -2.54 37.00
CA GLU A 9 4.84 -3.31 36.00
C GLU A 9 4.74 -2.69 34.60
N LEU A 10 3.61 -2.05 34.27
CA LEU A 10 3.35 -1.46 32.95
C LEU A 10 4.06 -0.12 32.72
N THR A 11 4.58 0.52 33.78
CA THR A 11 5.23 1.83 33.70
C THR A 11 6.74 1.76 33.52
N LYS A 12 7.35 0.57 33.60
CA LYS A 12 8.81 0.45 33.66
C LYS A 12 9.56 0.75 32.36
N ASN A 13 8.93 0.59 31.18
CA ASN A 13 9.65 0.65 29.89
C ASN A 13 8.83 1.19 28.71
N GLN A 14 7.63 1.74 28.91
CA GLN A 14 6.77 2.17 27.80
C GLN A 14 6.01 3.46 28.15
N GLU A 15 5.89 4.35 27.16
CA GLU A 15 4.99 5.51 27.23
C GLU A 15 3.54 5.01 27.30
N LEU A 16 2.84 5.36 28.37
CA LEU A 16 1.51 4.86 28.67
C LEU A 16 0.48 5.87 28.17
N VAL A 17 -0.36 5.46 27.23
CA VAL A 17 -1.36 6.33 26.58
C VAL A 17 -2.77 5.84 26.93
N ALA A 18 -3.58 6.75 27.47
CA ALA A 18 -5.00 6.50 27.71
C ALA A 18 -5.81 6.84 26.45
N VAL A 19 -6.62 5.90 25.98
CA VAL A 19 -7.44 6.06 24.76
C VAL A 19 -8.87 5.59 25.04
N PRO A 20 -9.90 6.28 24.53
CA PRO A 20 -11.27 5.81 24.61
C PRO A 20 -11.43 4.42 23.97
N LYS A 21 -12.23 3.55 24.60
CA LYS A 21 -12.45 2.16 24.16
C LYS A 21 -12.88 2.05 22.69
N ASN A 22 -13.76 2.95 22.25
CA ASN A 22 -14.28 2.95 20.88
C ASN A 22 -13.19 3.31 19.87
N ALA A 23 -12.41 4.36 20.14
CA ALA A 23 -11.29 4.77 19.29
C ALA A 23 -10.22 3.67 19.19
N TYR A 24 -9.92 2.98 20.30
CA TYR A 24 -8.99 1.85 20.27
C TYR A 24 -9.51 0.69 19.41
N LYS A 25 -10.82 0.38 19.47
CA LYS A 25 -11.44 -0.67 18.66
C LYS A 25 -11.39 -0.33 17.16
N GLU A 26 -11.72 0.90 16.80
CA GLU A 26 -11.65 1.40 15.41
C GLU A 26 -10.21 1.33 14.87
N PHE A 27 -9.23 1.75 15.68
CA PHE A 27 -7.82 1.67 15.33
C PHE A 27 -7.37 0.23 15.08
N LEU A 28 -7.78 -0.73 15.92
CA LEU A 28 -7.47 -2.15 15.73
C LEU A 28 -8.09 -2.72 14.44
N ASP A 29 -9.34 -2.35 14.14
CA ASP A 29 -10.01 -2.78 12.92
C ASP A 29 -9.37 -2.18 11.66
N TRP A 30 -8.94 -0.92 11.72
CA TRP A 30 -8.13 -0.28 10.68
C TRP A 30 -6.78 -0.98 10.49
N LEU A 31 -6.06 -1.27 11.59
CA LEU A 31 -4.79 -1.99 11.56
C LEU A 31 -4.90 -3.36 10.89
N LYS A 32 -5.98 -4.10 11.17
CA LYS A 32 -6.27 -5.38 10.53
C LYS A 32 -6.46 -5.19 9.02
N LYS A 33 -7.27 -4.22 8.61
CA LYS A 33 -7.51 -3.92 7.18
C LYS A 33 -6.22 -3.54 6.46
N VAL A 34 -5.41 -2.64 7.03
CA VAL A 34 -4.15 -2.19 6.43
C VAL A 34 -3.09 -3.29 6.40
N LYS A 35 -2.95 -4.09 7.46
CA LYS A 35 -2.03 -5.25 7.46
C LYS A 35 -2.50 -6.38 6.55
N SER A 36 -3.81 -6.53 6.37
CA SER A 36 -4.41 -7.49 5.42
C SER A 36 -4.41 -6.99 3.98
N ALA A 37 -4.20 -5.69 3.75
CA ALA A 37 -4.03 -5.17 2.42
C ALA A 37 -2.77 -5.83 1.86
N ARG A 38 -2.96 -6.76 0.93
CA ARG A 38 -1.88 -7.40 0.18
C ARG A 38 -1.21 -6.30 -0.63
N THR A 39 -0.25 -5.61 -0.02
CA THR A 39 0.64 -4.72 -0.76
C THR A 39 1.37 -5.60 -1.76
N PHE A 40 1.15 -5.34 -3.05
CA PHE A 40 1.82 -6.05 -4.12
C PHE A 40 3.33 -6.04 -3.85
N LYS A 41 3.91 -7.23 -3.66
CA LYS A 41 5.36 -7.38 -3.54
C LYS A 41 5.90 -7.66 -4.94
N PRO A 42 6.56 -6.69 -5.59
CA PRO A 42 7.07 -6.91 -6.93
C PRO A 42 8.11 -8.02 -6.92
N THR A 43 8.05 -8.88 -7.93
CA THR A 43 9.09 -9.88 -8.19
C THR A 43 10.32 -9.22 -8.80
N LYS A 44 11.45 -9.94 -8.86
CA LYS A 44 12.65 -9.47 -9.56
C LYS A 44 12.38 -9.19 -11.05
N ALA A 45 11.45 -9.91 -11.66
CA ALA A 45 11.06 -9.71 -13.06
C ALA A 45 10.28 -8.40 -13.24
N ASP A 46 9.39 -8.07 -12.30
CA ASP A 46 8.62 -6.82 -12.33
C ASP A 46 9.54 -5.60 -12.21
N LEU A 47 10.52 -5.66 -11.30
CA LEU A 47 11.51 -4.60 -11.13
C LEU A 47 12.35 -4.38 -12.39
N LYS A 48 12.80 -5.45 -13.04
CA LYS A 48 13.53 -5.37 -14.33
C LYS A 48 12.66 -4.78 -15.44
N THR A 49 11.38 -5.15 -15.47
CA THR A 49 10.43 -4.63 -16.46
C THR A 49 10.21 -3.14 -16.28
N LEU A 50 10.07 -2.67 -15.04
CA LEU A 50 9.99 -1.24 -14.71
C LEU A 50 11.26 -0.48 -15.12
N GLU A 51 12.44 -1.03 -14.83
CA GLU A 51 13.71 -0.41 -15.22
C GLU A 51 13.81 -0.28 -16.74
N ARG A 52 13.43 -1.33 -17.49
CA ARG A 52 13.38 -1.30 -18.95
C ARG A 52 12.38 -0.26 -19.46
N GLY A 53 11.19 -0.19 -18.88
CA GLY A 53 10.17 0.80 -19.24
C GLY A 53 10.68 2.24 -19.06
N ARG A 54 11.35 2.52 -17.94
CA ARG A 54 11.97 3.84 -17.67
C ARG A 54 13.06 4.18 -18.70
N LYS A 55 13.92 3.22 -19.05
CA LYS A 55 14.95 3.42 -20.08
C LYS A 55 14.34 3.66 -21.46
N ASN A 56 13.26 2.96 -21.79
CA ASN A 56 12.56 3.13 -23.07
C ASN A 56 11.91 4.51 -23.15
N LEU A 57 11.21 4.96 -22.10
CA LEU A 57 10.65 6.31 -22.03
C LEU A 57 11.71 7.39 -22.20
N ALA A 58 12.85 7.27 -21.50
CA ALA A 58 13.95 8.24 -21.61
C ALA A 58 14.56 8.30 -23.01
N LYS A 59 14.50 7.21 -23.78
CA LYS A 59 14.98 7.13 -25.17
C LYS A 59 13.93 7.57 -26.20
N GLY A 60 12.71 7.90 -25.77
CA GLY A 60 11.59 8.18 -26.68
C GLY A 60 10.95 6.92 -27.28
N ASN A 61 11.30 5.73 -26.78
CA ASN A 61 10.74 4.46 -27.23
C ASN A 61 9.43 4.17 -26.47
N TYR A 62 8.39 4.93 -26.78
CA TYR A 62 7.04 4.73 -26.29
C TYR A 62 6.05 4.85 -27.45
N ILE A 63 4.86 4.27 -27.26
CA ILE A 63 3.73 4.49 -28.16
C ILE A 63 2.80 5.51 -27.53
N THR A 64 2.16 6.30 -28.38
CA THR A 64 1.10 7.22 -27.99
C THR A 64 -0.21 6.46 -27.76
N LEU A 65 -1.17 7.11 -27.10
CA LEU A 65 -2.50 6.52 -26.91
C LEU A 65 -3.22 6.25 -28.23
N GLU A 66 -3.05 7.14 -29.21
CA GLU A 66 -3.64 6.98 -30.55
C GLU A 66 -3.05 5.77 -31.29
N GLU A 67 -1.73 5.57 -31.22
CA GLU A 67 -1.08 4.38 -31.78
C GLU A 67 -1.53 3.09 -31.07
N LEU A 68 -1.66 3.13 -29.74
CA LEU A 68 -2.15 2.00 -28.95
C LEU A 68 -3.59 1.62 -29.31
N ASP A 69 -4.49 2.60 -29.42
CA ASP A 69 -5.90 2.37 -29.76
C ASP A 69 -6.02 1.78 -31.17
N ASN A 70 -5.28 2.30 -32.15
CA ASN A 70 -5.26 1.76 -33.51
C ASN A 70 -4.76 0.31 -33.55
N GLU A 71 -3.68 -0.04 -32.84
CA GLU A 71 -3.16 -1.41 -32.80
C GLU A 71 -4.12 -2.39 -32.11
N LEU A 72 -4.79 -1.98 -31.04
CA LEU A 72 -5.74 -2.82 -30.30
C LEU A 72 -7.08 -3.01 -31.05
N ASP A 73 -7.54 -1.99 -31.78
CA ASP A 73 -8.74 -2.07 -32.63
C ASP A 73 -8.53 -3.06 -33.80
N HIS A 74 -7.31 -3.12 -34.36
CA HIS A 74 -6.95 -4.11 -35.37
C HIS A 74 -6.95 -5.54 -34.83
N ILE A 75 -6.69 -5.74 -33.53
CA ILE A 75 -6.71 -7.07 -32.89
C ILE A 75 -8.15 -7.56 -32.67
N HIS A 76 -9.11 -6.67 -32.41
CA HIS A 76 -10.52 -7.06 -32.17
C HIS A 76 -11.33 -7.28 -33.46
N ARG A 77 -10.83 -6.89 -34.64
CA ARG A 77 -11.52 -7.05 -35.93
C ARG A 77 -11.02 -8.24 -36.78
N ARG A 78 -10.12 -9.07 -36.26
CA ARG A 78 -9.70 -10.35 -36.87
C ARG A 78 -10.34 -11.52 -36.15
#